data_AF-A0A534RPU5-F1
#
_entry.id   AF-A0A534RPU5-F1
#
_cell.length_a   1.000
_cell.length_b   1.000
_cell.length_c   1.000
_cell.angle_alpha   90.00
_cell.angle_beta   90.00
_cell.angle_gamma   90.00
#
_symmetry.space_group_name_H-M   'P 1'
#
loop_
_entity.id
_entity.type
_entity.pdbx_description
1 polymer ?
#
loop_
_entity_poly.entity_id
_entity_poly.type
_entity_poly.pdbx_seq_one_letter_code
_entity_poly.pdbx_strand_id
1 'polypeptide(L)'
;NACTQSDTCQAGTCVGTNPVVCAALDQCHVADTCNPQTGTCSNPTATDGATCDDGNICTFTDTCQGGACIGAEPVFCAALDQCHDAGSCDPATGRCSNPSKADGSTCDDGLFCTVNDSCSAGVCGGAARDCSALADQCNDGTCDEAAAQCEPTPKPEGTACSDGDACTQVDTCAAGLCVGANPVVCAPEDACHGVGACDSATGSCSSATIACTDGDPCTTDSCDPTTGCVFQPVTGLAAVNCLMASPAFDVCRPIPPAIARAMAQAQSRLAIARAMSDPRRAQQLLRQASHLLKQAAKKALKLAKTRHLSPVCAGALYGNLLEANSHLGQLRNTP
;
A
#
# COMPACT_ATOMS: atom_id res chain seq x y z
N ASN A 1 98.00 -52.41 -3.07
CA ASN A 1 97.30 -51.40 -3.92
C ASN A 1 96.14 -50.93 -3.07
N ALA A 2 95.94 -49.62 -2.82
CA ALA A 2 94.87 -49.19 -1.90
C ALA A 2 93.45 -49.49 -2.42
N CYS A 3 93.32 -49.85 -3.69
CA CYS A 3 92.07 -50.23 -4.35
C CYS A 3 91.81 -51.74 -4.37
N THR A 4 92.51 -52.52 -3.57
CA THR A 4 92.25 -53.95 -3.38
C THR A 4 92.05 -54.22 -1.89
N GLN A 5 90.99 -54.95 -1.55
CA GLN A 5 90.57 -55.17 -0.16
C GLN A 5 91.21 -56.42 0.44
N SER A 6 91.88 -57.26 -0.37
CA SER A 6 92.51 -58.50 0.07
C SER A 6 93.80 -58.74 -0.71
N ASP A 7 94.93 -58.39 -0.10
CA ASP A 7 96.26 -58.47 -0.70
C ASP A 7 97.00 -59.72 -0.18
N THR A 8 97.43 -60.61 -1.08
CA THR A 8 98.19 -61.84 -0.73
C THR A 8 99.54 -61.86 -1.45
N CYS A 9 100.61 -62.25 -0.75
CA CYS A 9 101.93 -62.40 -1.35
C CYS A 9 102.01 -63.75 -2.11
N GLN A 10 102.20 -63.69 -3.43
CA GLN A 10 102.38 -64.86 -4.28
C GLN A 10 103.69 -64.73 -5.08
N ALA A 11 104.62 -65.68 -4.88
CA ALA A 11 105.94 -65.71 -5.52
C ALA A 11 106.75 -64.39 -5.40
N GLY A 12 106.74 -63.77 -4.22
CA GLY A 12 107.50 -62.53 -3.94
C GLY A 12 106.84 -61.24 -4.43
N THR A 13 105.65 -61.31 -5.04
CA THR A 13 104.88 -60.14 -5.49
C THR A 13 103.55 -60.07 -4.75
N CYS A 14 103.15 -58.86 -4.34
CA CYS A 14 101.85 -58.65 -3.69
C CYS A 14 100.75 -58.61 -4.75
N VAL A 15 99.83 -59.58 -4.73
CA VAL A 15 98.69 -59.67 -5.65
C VAL A 15 97.43 -59.27 -4.89
N GLY A 16 96.81 -58.17 -5.32
CA GLY A 16 95.56 -57.68 -4.75
C GLY A 16 94.35 -58.34 -5.39
N THR A 17 93.41 -58.78 -4.55
CA THR A 17 92.12 -59.34 -4.93
C THR A 17 90.99 -58.54 -4.26
N ASN A 18 89.74 -58.75 -4.71
CA ASN A 18 88.57 -57.99 -4.24
C ASN A 18 88.72 -56.47 -4.43
N PRO A 19 88.68 -55.98 -5.70
CA PRO A 19 88.87 -54.56 -5.99
C PRO A 19 87.80 -53.69 -5.31
N VAL A 20 88.18 -52.48 -4.92
CA VAL A 20 87.25 -51.45 -4.43
C VAL A 20 86.31 -51.08 -5.58
N VAL A 21 85.01 -51.30 -5.38
CA VAL A 21 83.97 -50.91 -6.33
C VAL A 21 83.45 -49.54 -5.92
N CYS A 22 83.79 -48.53 -6.71
CA CYS A 22 83.29 -47.17 -6.53
C CYS A 22 81.93 -47.05 -7.23
N ALA A 23 80.86 -47.08 -6.44
CA ALA A 23 79.54 -46.71 -6.94
C ALA A 23 79.43 -45.18 -7.09
N ALA A 24 78.50 -44.73 -7.93
CA ALA A 24 78.09 -43.34 -7.96
C ALA A 24 77.63 -42.90 -6.55
N LEU A 25 78.01 -41.67 -6.16
CA LEU A 25 77.63 -41.11 -4.86
C LEU A 25 76.12 -40.83 -4.79
N ASP A 26 75.56 -40.30 -5.87
CA ASP A 26 74.14 -39.98 -6.06
C ASP A 26 73.83 -39.94 -7.57
N GLN A 27 72.62 -39.50 -7.95
CA GLN A 27 72.17 -39.44 -9.34
C GLN A 27 72.96 -38.44 -10.22
N CYS A 28 73.66 -37.48 -9.60
CA CYS A 28 74.46 -36.45 -10.25
C CYS A 28 75.97 -36.66 -10.15
N HIS A 29 76.40 -37.86 -9.74
CA HIS A 29 77.79 -38.28 -9.79
C HIS A 29 77.88 -39.61 -10.54
N VAL A 30 78.98 -39.84 -11.23
CA VAL A 30 79.20 -41.12 -11.95
C VAL A 30 80.13 -42.02 -11.14
N ALA A 31 79.94 -43.34 -11.29
CA ALA A 31 80.90 -44.32 -10.80
C ALA A 31 82.25 -44.10 -11.52
N ASP A 32 83.34 -44.02 -10.78
CA ASP A 32 84.68 -43.81 -11.33
C ASP A 32 85.72 -44.73 -10.67
N THR A 33 86.97 -44.59 -11.04
CA THR A 33 88.06 -45.48 -10.67
C THR A 33 88.62 -45.11 -9.30
N CYS A 34 88.83 -46.13 -8.46
CA CYS A 34 89.50 -45.95 -7.18
C CYS A 34 90.96 -45.49 -7.40
N ASN A 35 91.40 -44.47 -6.65
CA ASN A 35 92.79 -44.01 -6.67
C ASN A 35 93.71 -45.04 -5.96
N PRO A 36 94.67 -45.67 -6.66
CA PRO A 36 95.50 -46.76 -6.12
C PRO A 36 96.44 -46.35 -4.98
N GLN A 37 96.66 -45.05 -4.77
CA GLN A 37 97.50 -44.51 -3.70
C GLN A 37 96.70 -44.20 -2.42
N THR A 38 95.47 -43.71 -2.56
CA THR A 38 94.65 -43.24 -1.42
C THR A 38 93.48 -44.15 -1.08
N GLY A 39 93.09 -45.04 -2.00
CA GLY A 39 91.90 -45.88 -1.87
C GLY A 39 90.58 -45.11 -2.01
N THR A 40 90.62 -43.82 -2.35
CA THR A 40 89.44 -42.95 -2.44
C THR A 40 88.84 -42.96 -3.84
N CYS A 41 87.51 -42.95 -3.92
CA CYS A 41 86.78 -42.73 -5.16
C CYS A 41 86.74 -41.22 -5.49
N SER A 42 86.98 -40.85 -6.75
CA SER A 42 87.00 -39.47 -7.24
C SER A 42 85.62 -38.82 -7.37
N ASN A 43 84.56 -39.63 -7.50
CA ASN A 43 83.16 -39.20 -7.68
C ASN A 43 83.01 -37.99 -8.62
N PRO A 44 83.34 -38.11 -9.92
CA PRO A 44 83.14 -37.02 -10.86
C PRO A 44 81.66 -36.68 -11.01
N THR A 45 81.37 -35.41 -11.26
CA THR A 45 80.01 -34.93 -11.54
C THR A 45 79.49 -35.54 -12.84
N ALA A 46 78.22 -35.91 -12.85
CA ALA A 46 77.49 -36.23 -14.06
C ALA A 46 77.46 -35.03 -15.02
N THR A 47 77.16 -35.29 -16.29
CA THR A 47 77.03 -34.24 -17.29
C THR A 47 75.86 -33.32 -16.96
N ASP A 48 76.07 -32.01 -17.12
CA ASP A 48 75.00 -31.04 -16.95
C ASP A 48 73.84 -31.38 -17.90
N GLY A 49 72.62 -31.40 -17.37
CA GLY A 49 71.41 -31.82 -18.10
C GLY A 49 71.07 -33.31 -17.99
N ALA A 50 71.89 -34.12 -17.30
CA ALA A 50 71.50 -35.50 -16.97
C ALA A 50 70.24 -35.50 -16.08
N THR A 51 69.32 -36.44 -16.32
CA THR A 51 68.09 -36.58 -15.53
C THR A 51 68.43 -37.02 -14.11
N CYS A 52 67.81 -36.39 -13.14
CA CYS A 52 67.86 -36.79 -11.73
C CYS A 52 66.49 -36.55 -11.10
N ASP A 53 66.37 -36.70 -9.78
CA ASP A 53 65.19 -36.37 -8.98
C ASP A 53 65.68 -35.62 -7.74
N ASP A 54 65.26 -34.37 -7.58
CA ASP A 54 65.67 -33.51 -6.46
C ASP A 54 64.79 -33.72 -5.19
N GLY A 55 63.79 -34.60 -5.29
CA GLY A 55 62.83 -34.93 -4.24
C GLY A 55 61.74 -33.88 -4.04
N ASN A 56 61.68 -32.85 -4.88
CA ASN A 56 60.67 -31.79 -4.83
C ASN A 56 59.56 -32.07 -5.85
N ILE A 57 58.39 -32.49 -5.36
CA ILE A 57 57.23 -32.78 -6.24
C ILE A 57 56.72 -31.52 -6.97
N CYS A 58 57.15 -30.32 -6.55
CA CYS A 58 56.76 -29.07 -7.18
C CYS A 58 57.59 -28.70 -8.41
N THR A 59 58.52 -29.53 -8.88
CA THR A 59 59.27 -29.32 -10.13
C THR A 59 58.90 -30.40 -11.14
N PHE A 60 58.77 -30.04 -12.43
CA PHE A 60 58.38 -30.98 -13.47
C PHE A 60 59.57 -31.70 -14.10
N THR A 61 60.74 -31.07 -14.10
CA THR A 61 61.96 -31.61 -14.71
C THR A 61 63.15 -31.32 -13.82
N ASP A 62 63.88 -32.36 -13.43
CA ASP A 62 65.07 -32.19 -12.62
C ASP A 62 66.31 -32.61 -13.40
N THR A 63 67.33 -31.74 -13.36
CA THR A 63 68.57 -31.95 -14.09
C THR A 63 69.78 -31.70 -13.22
N CYS A 64 70.82 -32.49 -13.45
CA CYS A 64 72.10 -32.26 -12.81
C CYS A 64 72.74 -30.98 -13.34
N GLN A 65 73.22 -30.12 -12.45
CA GLN A 65 74.01 -28.95 -12.78
C GLN A 65 75.15 -28.81 -11.75
N GLY A 66 76.39 -28.98 -12.20
CA GLY A 66 77.58 -28.87 -11.34
C GLY A 66 77.61 -29.88 -10.18
N GLY A 67 77.06 -31.09 -10.39
CA GLY A 67 77.00 -32.16 -9.38
C GLY A 67 75.81 -32.09 -8.42
N ALA A 68 74.92 -31.09 -8.54
CA ALA A 68 73.68 -31.00 -7.79
C ALA A 68 72.47 -31.29 -8.68
N CYS A 69 71.45 -31.97 -8.16
CA CYS A 69 70.18 -32.11 -8.85
C CYS A 69 69.33 -30.85 -8.61
N ILE A 70 68.92 -30.17 -9.68
CA ILE A 70 68.14 -28.93 -9.62
C ILE A 70 66.85 -29.13 -10.40
N GLY A 71 65.71 -28.99 -9.71
CA GLY A 71 64.41 -28.95 -10.35
C GLY A 71 64.12 -27.63 -11.08
N ALA A 72 63.41 -27.74 -12.20
CA ALA A 72 62.97 -26.66 -13.05
C ALA A 72 61.46 -26.76 -13.30
N GLU A 73 60.90 -25.70 -13.90
CA GLU A 73 59.46 -25.58 -14.16
C GLU A 73 58.63 -25.76 -12.88
N PRO A 74 58.65 -24.78 -11.95
CA PRO A 74 57.93 -24.91 -10.70
C PRO A 74 56.40 -24.93 -10.92
N VAL A 75 55.69 -25.73 -10.12
CA VAL A 75 54.23 -25.77 -10.08
C VAL A 75 53.67 -24.37 -9.82
N PHE A 76 52.81 -23.91 -10.73
CA PHE A 76 52.15 -22.61 -10.62
C PHE A 76 50.85 -22.73 -9.82
N CYS A 77 50.85 -22.16 -8.61
CA CYS A 77 49.69 -22.11 -7.73
C CYS A 77 48.94 -20.78 -7.89
N ALA A 78 47.96 -20.74 -8.79
CA ALA A 78 47.06 -19.59 -8.93
C ALA A 78 46.23 -19.38 -7.66
N ALA A 79 45.71 -18.16 -7.47
CA ALA A 79 44.70 -17.89 -6.47
C ALA A 79 43.47 -18.80 -6.70
N LEU A 80 42.91 -19.34 -5.61
CA LEU A 80 41.74 -20.22 -5.69
C LEU A 80 40.50 -19.48 -6.22
N ASP A 81 40.28 -18.27 -5.74
CA ASP A 81 39.16 -17.40 -6.07
C ASP A 81 39.53 -15.93 -5.77
N GLN A 82 38.54 -15.03 -5.83
CA GLN A 82 38.75 -13.60 -5.58
C GLN A 82 39.25 -13.28 -4.17
N CYS A 83 39.01 -14.16 -3.18
CA CYS A 83 39.34 -14.01 -1.77
C CYS A 83 40.54 -14.82 -1.29
N HIS A 84 41.28 -15.43 -2.20
CA HIS A 84 42.54 -16.11 -1.91
C HIS A 84 43.67 -15.47 -2.71
N ASP A 85 44.85 -15.43 -2.10
CA ASP A 85 46.08 -15.05 -2.81
C ASP A 85 46.66 -16.28 -3.54
N ALA A 86 47.62 -16.02 -4.44
CA ALA A 86 48.38 -17.09 -5.07
C ALA A 86 49.08 -17.95 -4.01
N GLY A 87 48.97 -19.26 -4.15
CA GLY A 87 49.51 -20.23 -3.22
C GLY A 87 51.01 -20.48 -3.40
N SER A 88 51.55 -21.29 -2.49
CA SER A 88 52.86 -21.93 -2.65
C SER A 88 52.67 -23.44 -2.71
N CYS A 89 53.45 -24.10 -3.56
CA CYS A 89 53.44 -25.55 -3.65
C CYS A 89 54.27 -26.17 -2.50
N ASP A 90 53.71 -27.17 -1.82
CA ASP A 90 54.41 -27.95 -0.80
C ASP A 90 55.32 -29.01 -1.48
N PRO A 91 56.65 -28.95 -1.30
CA PRO A 91 57.60 -29.81 -2.01
C PRO A 91 57.42 -31.31 -1.70
N ALA A 92 56.84 -31.66 -0.54
CA ALA A 92 56.66 -33.05 -0.14
C ALA A 92 55.35 -33.66 -0.65
N THR A 93 54.36 -32.83 -1.02
CA THR A 93 53.02 -33.30 -1.41
C THR A 93 52.57 -32.84 -2.78
N GLY A 94 53.25 -31.86 -3.39
CA GLY A 94 52.85 -31.22 -4.64
C GLY A 94 51.58 -30.36 -4.52
N ARG A 95 51.08 -30.13 -3.30
CA ARG A 95 49.79 -29.46 -3.08
C ARG A 95 49.99 -27.96 -2.93
N CYS A 96 49.20 -27.19 -3.67
CA CYS A 96 49.13 -25.74 -3.51
C CYS A 96 48.41 -25.35 -2.20
N SER A 97 48.98 -24.39 -1.48
CA SER A 97 48.29 -23.70 -0.38
C SER A 97 47.24 -22.72 -0.94
N ASN A 98 46.23 -22.39 -0.13
CA ASN A 98 45.20 -21.39 -0.46
C ASN A 98 45.14 -20.35 0.67
N PRO A 99 46.12 -19.43 0.76
CA PRO A 99 46.09 -18.37 1.75
C PRO A 99 44.91 -17.41 1.48
N SER A 100 44.08 -17.14 2.48
CA SER A 100 43.02 -16.14 2.36
C SER A 100 43.62 -14.75 2.24
N LYS A 101 43.03 -13.92 1.38
CA LYS A 101 43.31 -12.48 1.33
C LYS A 101 42.97 -11.81 2.65
N ALA A 102 43.52 -10.62 2.86
CA ALA A 102 43.17 -9.78 3.99
C ALA A 102 41.66 -9.47 4.01
N ASP A 103 41.06 -9.53 5.19
CA ASP A 103 39.65 -9.17 5.39
C ASP A 103 39.39 -7.74 4.88
N GLY A 104 38.26 -7.55 4.20
CA GLY A 104 37.90 -6.27 3.57
C GLY A 104 38.44 -6.09 2.14
N SER A 105 39.20 -7.05 1.60
CA SER A 105 39.54 -7.06 0.17
C SER A 105 38.27 -7.10 -0.67
N THR A 106 38.21 -6.31 -1.75
CA THR A 106 37.05 -6.27 -2.65
C THR A 106 36.88 -7.60 -3.37
N CYS A 107 35.64 -8.08 -3.45
CA CYS A 107 35.26 -9.22 -4.27
C CYS A 107 33.84 -8.97 -4.82
N ASP A 108 33.28 -9.94 -5.52
CA ASP A 108 31.88 -9.96 -5.98
C ASP A 108 31.36 -11.39 -5.73
N ASP A 109 30.34 -11.52 -4.89
CA ASP A 109 29.74 -12.82 -4.55
C ASP A 109 28.69 -13.29 -5.58
N GLY A 110 28.39 -12.44 -6.57
CA GLY A 110 27.46 -12.70 -7.66
C GLY A 110 25.99 -12.62 -7.25
N LEU A 111 25.69 -12.19 -6.03
CA LEU A 111 24.32 -12.04 -5.51
C LEU A 111 23.85 -10.59 -5.67
N PHE A 112 22.61 -10.40 -6.10
CA PHE A 112 22.05 -9.07 -6.29
C PHE A 112 21.68 -8.41 -4.95
N CYS A 113 21.19 -9.19 -3.98
CA CYS A 113 20.73 -8.71 -2.68
C CYS A 113 21.85 -8.48 -1.67
N THR A 114 23.10 -8.63 -2.08
CA THR A 114 24.28 -8.15 -1.37
C THR A 114 24.81 -6.89 -2.06
N VAL A 115 25.46 -6.04 -1.28
CA VAL A 115 26.18 -4.86 -1.75
C VAL A 115 27.47 -4.69 -0.97
N ASN A 116 28.45 -4.03 -1.59
CA ASN A 116 29.76 -3.76 -1.01
C ASN A 116 30.49 -5.04 -0.58
N ASP A 117 30.54 -6.01 -1.49
CA ASP A 117 31.08 -7.33 -1.21
C ASP A 117 32.56 -7.26 -0.85
N SER A 118 32.90 -8.02 0.18
CA SER A 118 34.26 -8.07 0.70
C SER A 118 34.60 -9.47 1.21
N CYS A 119 35.89 -9.77 1.16
CA CYS A 119 36.40 -11.03 1.70
C CYS A 119 36.39 -10.98 3.23
N SER A 120 35.89 -12.04 3.86
CA SER A 120 36.03 -12.30 5.29
C SER A 120 36.42 -13.76 5.50
N ALA A 121 37.59 -13.99 6.09
CA ALA A 121 38.14 -15.32 6.33
C ALA A 121 38.14 -16.23 5.06
N GLY A 122 38.46 -15.66 3.90
CA GLY A 122 38.51 -16.37 2.62
C GLY A 122 37.16 -16.56 1.92
N VAL A 123 36.06 -16.06 2.48
CA VAL A 123 34.72 -16.11 1.88
C VAL A 123 34.34 -14.74 1.36
N CYS A 124 33.84 -14.66 0.13
CA CYS A 124 33.26 -13.42 -0.40
C CYS A 124 31.81 -13.27 0.07
N GLY A 125 31.44 -12.11 0.57
CA GLY A 125 30.05 -11.77 0.87
C GLY A 125 29.84 -10.27 1.07
N GLY A 126 28.61 -9.79 0.89
CA GLY A 126 28.25 -8.39 1.10
C GLY A 126 27.25 -8.14 2.23
N ALA A 127 26.98 -6.86 2.45
CA ALA A 127 25.89 -6.42 3.32
C ALA A 127 24.55 -6.56 2.59
N ALA A 128 23.46 -6.87 3.31
CA ALA A 128 22.14 -6.95 2.72
C ALA A 128 21.75 -5.63 2.03
N ARG A 129 21.23 -5.72 0.81
CA ARG A 129 20.73 -4.60 0.03
C ARG A 129 19.56 -3.95 0.75
N ASP A 130 19.62 -2.63 0.89
CA ASP A 130 18.56 -1.86 1.52
C ASP A 130 17.36 -1.70 0.58
N CYS A 131 16.27 -2.40 0.90
CA CYS A 131 14.99 -2.31 0.20
C CYS A 131 13.93 -1.55 1.01
N SER A 132 14.31 -0.87 2.09
CA SER A 132 13.37 -0.19 3.01
C SER A 132 12.52 0.90 2.34
N ALA A 133 12.94 1.42 1.18
CA ALA A 133 12.17 2.35 0.38
C ALA A 133 10.84 1.78 -0.14
N LEU A 134 10.69 0.46 -0.22
CA LEU A 134 9.44 -0.22 -0.61
C LEU A 134 8.62 -0.68 0.60
N ALA A 135 9.11 -0.44 1.82
CA ALA A 135 8.35 -0.75 3.03
C ALA A 135 7.31 0.34 3.30
N ASP A 136 6.14 -0.06 3.78
CA ASP A 136 5.09 0.82 4.27
C ASP A 136 4.42 0.20 5.51
N GLN A 137 3.21 0.64 5.86
CA GLN A 137 2.49 0.09 7.02
C GLN A 137 2.13 -1.39 6.84
N CYS A 138 1.86 -1.83 5.61
CA CYS A 138 1.37 -3.16 5.24
C CYS A 138 2.32 -3.98 4.37
N ASN A 139 3.46 -3.43 3.96
CA ASN A 139 4.49 -4.13 3.20
C ASN A 139 5.85 -3.97 3.86
N ASP A 140 6.65 -5.03 3.84
CA ASP A 140 8.09 -4.97 4.10
C ASP A 140 8.83 -4.88 2.77
N GLY A 141 9.90 -4.10 2.73
CA GLY A 141 10.78 -4.03 1.57
C GLY A 141 11.75 -5.20 1.61
N THR A 142 11.55 -6.19 0.74
CA THR A 142 12.39 -7.40 0.65
C THR A 142 13.16 -7.42 -0.66
N CYS A 143 14.30 -8.10 -0.66
CA CYS A 143 15.08 -8.29 -1.88
C CYS A 143 14.84 -9.70 -2.44
N ASP A 144 14.52 -9.78 -3.73
CA ASP A 144 14.40 -11.03 -4.48
C ASP A 144 15.63 -11.22 -5.38
N GLU A 145 16.41 -12.26 -5.07
CA GLU A 145 17.58 -12.65 -5.84
C GLU A 145 17.24 -13.19 -7.24
N ALA A 146 16.16 -13.96 -7.36
CA ALA A 146 15.76 -14.57 -8.61
C ALA A 146 15.28 -13.51 -9.62
N ALA A 147 14.59 -12.47 -9.13
CA ALA A 147 14.15 -11.34 -9.93
C ALA A 147 15.20 -10.21 -10.02
N ALA A 148 16.28 -10.28 -9.22
CA ALA A 148 17.31 -9.25 -9.11
C ALA A 148 16.71 -7.85 -8.87
N GLN A 149 15.78 -7.74 -7.93
CA GLN A 149 15.10 -6.48 -7.60
C GLN A 149 14.64 -6.42 -6.14
N CYS A 150 14.43 -5.21 -5.63
CA CYS A 150 13.66 -5.01 -4.41
C CYS A 150 12.16 -5.07 -4.73
N GLU A 151 11.37 -5.67 -3.85
CA GLU A 151 9.92 -5.77 -3.97
C GLU A 151 9.20 -5.55 -2.63
N PRO A 152 7.95 -5.06 -2.66
CA PRO A 152 7.11 -5.03 -1.47
C PRO A 152 6.53 -6.42 -1.20
N THR A 153 6.80 -6.96 -0.01
CA THR A 153 6.18 -8.19 0.46
C THR A 153 5.09 -7.85 1.49
N PRO A 154 3.84 -8.31 1.31
CA PRO A 154 2.77 -8.08 2.27
C PRO A 154 3.12 -8.58 3.68
N LYS A 155 2.92 -7.72 4.67
CA LYS A 155 2.95 -8.08 6.09
C LYS A 155 1.80 -9.04 6.43
N PRO A 156 1.86 -9.74 7.58
CA PRO A 156 0.80 -10.64 8.00
C PRO A 156 -0.58 -9.97 7.98
N GLU A 157 -1.58 -10.71 7.49
CA GLU A 157 -2.98 -10.31 7.52
C GLU A 157 -3.41 -9.91 8.95
N GLY A 158 -4.16 -8.81 9.06
CA GLY A 158 -4.59 -8.30 10.37
C GLY A 158 -3.57 -7.40 11.08
N THR A 159 -2.38 -7.18 10.50
CA THR A 159 -1.42 -6.21 11.05
C THR A 159 -2.07 -4.82 11.12
N ALA A 160 -1.94 -4.14 12.27
CA ALA A 160 -2.53 -2.82 12.45
C ALA A 160 -1.88 -1.80 11.51
N CYS A 161 -2.70 -0.98 10.86
CA CYS A 161 -2.27 0.11 9.99
C CYS A 161 -3.23 1.30 10.16
N SER A 162 -3.12 2.31 9.30
CA SER A 162 -4.14 3.34 9.13
C SER A 162 -4.31 3.68 7.66
N ASP A 163 -5.55 3.64 7.18
CA ASP A 163 -5.90 3.98 5.79
C ASP A 163 -6.15 5.49 5.60
N GLY A 164 -6.10 6.24 6.70
CA GLY A 164 -6.32 7.68 6.74
C GLY A 164 -7.80 8.09 6.74
N ASP A 165 -8.74 7.15 6.78
CA ASP A 165 -10.16 7.41 6.91
C ASP A 165 -10.59 7.33 8.38
N ALA A 166 -10.90 8.48 8.98
CA ALA A 166 -11.39 8.54 10.36
C ALA A 166 -12.80 7.93 10.53
N CYS A 167 -13.48 7.57 9.44
CA CYS A 167 -14.75 6.86 9.45
C CYS A 167 -14.60 5.34 9.56
N THR A 168 -13.40 4.80 9.60
CA THR A 168 -13.14 3.39 9.94
C THR A 168 -12.55 3.31 11.35
N GLN A 169 -13.02 2.34 12.14
CA GLN A 169 -12.64 2.24 13.56
C GLN A 169 -11.49 1.26 13.79
N VAL A 170 -11.23 0.39 12.81
CA VAL A 170 -10.17 -0.62 12.87
C VAL A 170 -9.60 -0.75 11.48
N ASP A 171 -8.33 -0.42 11.31
CA ASP A 171 -7.65 -0.55 10.03
C ASP A 171 -6.61 -1.66 10.14
N THR A 172 -6.67 -2.60 9.21
CA THR A 172 -5.74 -3.72 9.17
C THR A 172 -5.24 -4.00 7.77
N CYS A 173 -4.03 -4.53 7.68
CA CYS A 173 -3.47 -4.97 6.43
C CYS A 173 -4.20 -6.19 5.88
N ALA A 174 -4.62 -6.10 4.62
CA ALA A 174 -5.14 -7.20 3.84
C ALA A 174 -4.51 -7.20 2.44
N ALA A 175 -3.83 -8.30 2.08
CA ALA A 175 -3.13 -8.45 0.81
C ALA A 175 -2.20 -7.26 0.45
N GLY A 176 -1.46 -6.74 1.44
CA GLY A 176 -0.53 -5.63 1.27
C GLY A 176 -1.18 -4.24 1.20
N LEU A 177 -2.50 -4.12 1.37
CA LEU A 177 -3.23 -2.86 1.44
C LEU A 177 -3.73 -2.62 2.86
N CYS A 178 -3.69 -1.37 3.32
CA CYS A 178 -4.38 -1.01 4.55
C CYS A 178 -5.86 -0.85 4.26
N VAL A 179 -6.70 -1.67 4.91
CA VAL A 179 -8.16 -1.61 4.74
C VAL A 179 -8.83 -1.27 6.06
N GLY A 180 -9.63 -0.22 6.05
CA GLY A 180 -10.48 0.13 7.17
C GLY A 180 -11.73 -0.75 7.26
N ALA A 181 -12.06 -1.11 8.50
CA ALA A 181 -13.21 -1.92 8.87
C ALA A 181 -14.00 -1.24 10.01
N ASN A 182 -15.18 -1.79 10.30
CA ASN A 182 -16.11 -1.26 11.31
C ASN A 182 -16.45 0.22 11.06
N PRO A 183 -17.15 0.53 9.95
CA PRO A 183 -17.46 1.91 9.59
C PRO A 183 -18.28 2.60 10.69
N VAL A 184 -17.99 3.89 10.91
CA VAL A 184 -18.73 4.76 11.83
C VAL A 184 -20.17 4.89 11.32
N VAL A 185 -21.13 4.51 12.17
CA VAL A 185 -22.55 4.60 11.86
C VAL A 185 -23.11 5.91 12.40
N CYS A 186 -23.40 6.84 11.50
CA CYS A 186 -24.00 8.13 11.83
C CYS A 186 -25.52 8.01 11.85
N ALA A 187 -26.08 7.79 13.04
CA ALA A 187 -27.52 7.86 13.22
C ALA A 187 -28.04 9.29 12.97
N PRO A 188 -29.31 9.45 12.55
CA PRO A 188 -29.98 10.74 12.57
C PRO A 188 -29.82 11.43 13.93
N GLU A 189 -29.58 12.74 13.92
CA GLU A 189 -29.48 13.52 15.15
C GLU A 189 -30.82 13.50 15.92
N ASP A 190 -31.92 13.61 15.17
CA ASP A 190 -33.28 13.58 15.67
C ASP A 190 -34.25 13.19 14.54
N ALA A 191 -35.56 13.30 14.77
CA ALA A 191 -36.59 12.97 13.76
C ALA A 191 -36.67 13.97 12.58
N CYS A 192 -35.92 15.06 12.63
CA CYS A 192 -35.87 16.13 11.65
C CYS A 192 -34.62 16.09 10.78
N HIS A 193 -33.70 15.18 11.04
CA HIS A 193 -32.49 15.01 10.26
C HIS A 193 -32.47 13.65 9.58
N GLY A 194 -31.84 13.60 8.42
CA GLY A 194 -31.58 12.34 7.73
C GLY A 194 -30.53 11.50 8.45
N VAL A 195 -30.27 10.30 7.92
CA VAL A 195 -29.08 9.53 8.30
C VAL A 195 -27.84 10.40 8.04
N GLY A 196 -26.98 10.50 9.05
CA GLY A 196 -25.79 11.32 8.97
C GLY A 196 -24.74 10.74 8.02
N ALA A 197 -23.87 11.61 7.51
CA ALA A 197 -22.65 11.22 6.81
C ALA A 197 -21.46 11.44 7.75
N CYS A 198 -20.54 10.49 7.75
CA CYS A 198 -19.27 10.63 8.45
C CYS A 198 -18.28 11.39 7.56
N ASP A 199 -17.57 12.34 8.15
CA ASP A 199 -16.47 13.07 7.52
C ASP A 199 -15.16 12.27 7.64
N SER A 200 -14.57 11.85 6.51
CA SER A 200 -13.42 10.95 6.49
C SER A 200 -12.13 11.55 7.06
N ALA A 201 -12.04 12.88 7.21
CA ALA A 201 -10.86 13.52 7.79
C ALA A 201 -10.95 13.61 9.32
N THR A 202 -12.16 13.72 9.87
CA THR A 202 -12.39 14.02 11.29
C THR A 202 -13.13 12.93 12.04
N GLY A 203 -13.77 11.98 11.36
CA GLY A 203 -14.64 10.96 11.94
C GLY A 203 -15.96 11.52 12.48
N SER A 204 -16.27 12.80 12.18
CA SER A 204 -17.43 13.49 12.73
C SER A 204 -18.68 13.21 11.90
N CYS A 205 -19.79 12.94 12.58
CA CYS A 205 -21.08 12.78 11.93
C CYS A 205 -21.73 14.14 11.68
N SER A 206 -22.24 14.34 10.46
CA SER A 206 -23.08 15.48 10.10
C SER A 206 -24.39 14.99 9.50
N SER A 207 -25.51 15.52 9.99
CA SER A 207 -26.85 15.10 9.56
C SER A 207 -27.53 16.26 8.87
N ALA A 208 -28.04 16.04 7.66
CA ALA A 208 -28.76 17.07 6.91
C ALA A 208 -30.18 17.23 7.46
N THR A 209 -30.64 18.47 7.59
CA THR A 209 -32.04 18.77 7.92
C THR A 209 -32.96 18.29 6.80
N ILE A 210 -34.02 17.59 7.17
CA ILE A 210 -35.06 17.14 6.24
C ILE A 210 -36.00 18.31 5.97
N ALA A 211 -36.34 18.51 4.69
CA ALA A 211 -37.42 19.41 4.33
C ALA A 211 -38.77 18.78 4.71
N CYS A 212 -39.30 19.14 5.87
CA CYS A 212 -40.66 18.82 6.25
C CYS A 212 -41.61 19.73 5.47
N THR A 213 -42.16 19.23 4.36
CA THR A 213 -43.27 19.87 3.67
C THR A 213 -44.23 18.83 3.11
N ASP A 214 -45.52 19.05 3.32
CA ASP A 214 -46.59 18.22 2.73
C ASP A 214 -47.09 18.78 1.39
N GLY A 215 -46.54 19.93 0.97
CA GLY A 215 -46.93 20.63 -0.25
C GLY A 215 -48.29 21.33 -0.14
N ASP A 216 -48.93 21.34 1.03
CA ASP A 216 -50.17 22.07 1.26
C ASP A 216 -49.84 23.51 1.69
N PRO A 217 -50.25 24.54 0.94
CA PRO A 217 -50.07 25.93 1.39
C PRO A 217 -50.92 26.29 2.63
N CYS A 218 -51.82 25.40 3.07
CA CYS A 218 -52.74 25.60 4.19
C CYS A 218 -52.22 25.04 5.51
N THR A 219 -51.02 24.49 5.51
CA THR A 219 -50.31 24.03 6.70
C THR A 219 -49.12 24.94 6.96
N THR A 220 -48.84 25.16 8.23
CA THR A 220 -47.52 25.60 8.68
C THR A 220 -46.71 24.35 8.91
N ASP A 221 -45.76 24.13 8.02
CA ASP A 221 -44.87 22.98 8.10
C ASP A 221 -43.74 23.29 9.07
N SER A 222 -43.53 22.39 10.02
CA SER A 222 -42.46 22.49 10.99
C SER A 222 -41.90 21.11 11.25
N CYS A 223 -40.71 21.04 11.83
CA CYS A 223 -40.17 19.79 12.31
C CYS A 223 -39.97 19.85 13.81
N ASP A 224 -40.55 18.87 14.49
CA ASP A 224 -40.37 18.63 15.91
C ASP A 224 -39.29 17.54 16.10
N PRO A 225 -38.19 17.81 16.82
CA PRO A 225 -37.08 16.86 16.97
C PRO A 225 -37.48 15.48 17.51
N THR A 226 -38.58 15.38 18.27
CA THR A 226 -39.01 14.12 18.89
C THR A 226 -39.99 13.36 17.99
N THR A 227 -40.89 14.08 17.32
CA THR A 227 -42.03 13.49 16.60
C THR A 227 -41.91 13.55 15.09
N GLY A 228 -40.95 14.32 14.56
CA GLY A 228 -40.66 14.47 13.13
C GLY A 228 -41.46 15.60 12.50
N CYS A 229 -41.81 15.45 11.22
CA CYS A 229 -42.56 16.48 10.51
C CYS A 229 -43.96 16.68 11.11
N VAL A 230 -44.25 17.92 11.52
CA VAL A 230 -45.55 18.34 12.02
C VAL A 230 -46.15 19.37 11.07
N PHE A 231 -47.33 19.05 10.56
CA PHE A 231 -48.09 19.89 9.63
C PHE A 231 -49.32 20.43 10.37
N GLN A 232 -49.25 21.68 10.80
CA GLN A 232 -50.36 22.30 11.55
C GLN A 232 -51.21 23.16 10.62
N PRO A 233 -52.54 22.96 10.56
CA PRO A 233 -53.41 23.83 9.77
C PRO A 233 -53.25 25.29 10.18
N VAL A 234 -53.03 26.18 9.21
CA VAL A 234 -52.99 27.61 9.50
C VAL A 234 -54.33 28.04 10.11
N THR A 235 -54.30 28.89 11.13
CA THR A 235 -55.51 29.33 11.83
C THR A 235 -55.87 30.79 11.50
N GLY A 236 -57.07 31.17 11.92
CA GLY A 236 -57.58 32.51 11.77
C GLY A 236 -57.60 32.98 10.32
N LEU A 237 -57.10 34.19 10.08
CA LEU A 237 -57.26 34.82 8.78
C LEU A 237 -56.34 34.20 7.71
N ALA A 238 -55.25 33.55 8.11
CA ALA A 238 -54.38 32.79 7.21
C ALA A 238 -55.11 31.58 6.64
N ALA A 239 -55.88 30.85 7.47
CA ALA A 239 -56.75 29.75 7.05
C ALA A 239 -57.71 30.16 5.92
N VAL A 240 -58.39 31.28 6.11
CA VAL A 240 -59.35 31.81 5.13
C VAL A 240 -58.66 32.16 3.81
N ASN A 241 -57.48 32.77 3.88
CA ASN A 241 -56.71 33.09 2.69
C ASN A 241 -56.26 31.83 1.95
N CYS A 242 -55.84 30.81 2.68
CA CYS A 242 -55.39 29.58 2.06
C CYS A 242 -56.54 28.80 1.41
N LEU A 243 -57.70 28.69 2.05
CA LEU A 243 -58.89 28.10 1.45
C LEU A 243 -59.34 28.81 0.16
N MET A 244 -58.94 30.08 -0.05
CA MET A 244 -59.18 30.83 -1.30
C MET A 244 -58.05 30.68 -2.34
N ALA A 245 -56.93 30.07 -1.97
CA ALA A 245 -55.77 29.83 -2.84
C ALA A 245 -55.41 28.34 -2.96
N SER A 246 -56.29 27.45 -2.46
CA SER A 246 -56.04 26.01 -2.35
C SER A 246 -55.75 25.35 -3.71
N PRO A 247 -54.81 24.39 -3.78
CA PRO A 247 -54.57 23.57 -4.98
C PRO A 247 -55.79 22.73 -5.37
N ALA A 248 -56.79 22.56 -4.48
CA ALA A 248 -58.08 21.97 -4.82
C ALA A 248 -58.81 22.69 -5.98
N PHE A 249 -58.41 23.94 -6.30
CA PHE A 249 -58.93 24.69 -7.45
C PHE A 249 -58.21 24.40 -8.77
N ASP A 250 -57.16 23.57 -8.79
CA ASP A 250 -56.46 23.22 -10.03
C ASP A 250 -57.35 22.40 -10.97
N VAL A 251 -58.24 21.56 -10.41
CA VAL A 251 -59.31 20.86 -11.16
C VAL A 251 -60.33 21.84 -11.79
N CYS A 252 -60.32 23.09 -11.35
CA CYS A 252 -61.20 24.17 -11.79
C CYS A 252 -60.53 25.20 -12.69
N ARG A 253 -59.27 25.02 -13.10
CA ARG A 253 -58.59 26.02 -13.92
C ARG A 253 -59.07 25.98 -15.40
N PRO A 254 -59.50 27.12 -15.99
CA PRO A 254 -59.60 28.44 -15.37
C PRO A 254 -60.88 28.64 -14.54
N ILE A 255 -60.72 29.21 -13.33
CA ILE A 255 -61.85 29.50 -12.43
C ILE A 255 -62.79 30.52 -13.12
N PRO A 256 -64.12 30.33 -13.07
CA PRO A 256 -65.06 31.26 -13.67
C PRO A 256 -64.80 32.72 -13.25
N PRO A 257 -64.70 33.69 -14.19
CA PRO A 257 -64.23 35.05 -13.90
C PRO A 257 -65.03 35.79 -12.82
N ALA A 258 -66.30 35.45 -12.65
CA ALA A 258 -67.12 36.05 -11.60
C ALA A 258 -66.82 35.51 -10.20
N ILE A 259 -66.42 34.24 -10.08
CA ILE A 259 -66.03 33.63 -8.81
C ILE A 259 -64.61 34.10 -8.46
N ALA A 260 -63.69 34.09 -9.42
CA ALA A 260 -62.33 34.61 -9.26
C ALA A 260 -62.32 36.08 -8.80
N ARG A 261 -63.14 36.95 -9.41
CA ARG A 261 -63.30 38.35 -8.98
C ARG A 261 -63.83 38.47 -7.55
N ALA A 262 -64.80 37.64 -7.16
CA ALA A 262 -65.35 37.66 -5.81
C ALA A 262 -64.31 37.20 -4.77
N MET A 263 -63.50 36.19 -5.09
CA MET A 263 -62.38 35.74 -4.25
C MET A 263 -61.32 36.83 -4.10
N ALA A 264 -60.91 37.49 -5.19
CA ALA A 264 -59.95 38.58 -5.16
C ALA A 264 -60.45 39.79 -4.35
N GLN A 265 -61.73 40.15 -4.49
CA GLN A 265 -62.35 41.21 -3.69
C GLN A 265 -62.44 40.85 -2.20
N ALA A 266 -62.71 39.58 -1.88
CA ALA A 266 -62.69 39.10 -0.52
C ALA A 266 -61.27 39.18 0.06
N GLN A 267 -60.26 38.65 -0.63
CA GLN A 267 -58.84 38.73 -0.25
C GLN A 267 -58.38 40.17 0.00
N SER A 268 -58.73 41.11 -0.89
CA SER A 268 -58.40 42.53 -0.72
C SER A 268 -59.01 43.12 0.56
N ARG A 269 -60.28 42.81 0.85
CA ARG A 269 -60.94 43.26 2.09
C ARG A 269 -60.31 42.67 3.34
N LEU A 270 -59.90 41.40 3.28
CA LEU A 270 -59.19 40.73 4.40
C LEU A 270 -57.81 41.34 4.62
N ALA A 271 -57.07 41.68 3.56
CA ALA A 271 -55.78 42.35 3.66
C ALA A 271 -55.91 43.74 4.32
N ILE A 272 -56.91 44.52 3.92
CA ILE A 272 -57.20 45.83 4.54
C ILE A 272 -57.61 45.65 6.00
N ALA A 273 -58.41 44.63 6.33
CA ALA A 273 -58.84 44.37 7.70
C ALA A 273 -57.66 44.03 8.64
N ARG A 274 -56.63 43.32 8.15
CA ARG A 274 -55.41 43.01 8.93
C ARG A 274 -54.59 44.23 9.31
N ALA A 275 -54.50 45.19 8.40
CA ALA A 275 -53.73 46.42 8.60
C ALA A 275 -54.52 47.52 9.34
N MET A 276 -55.79 47.27 9.69
CA MET A 276 -56.69 48.25 10.26
C MET A 276 -56.58 48.28 11.79
N SER A 277 -56.21 49.43 12.37
CA SER A 277 -56.16 49.60 13.83
C SER A 277 -57.54 49.76 14.48
N ASP A 278 -58.55 50.21 13.72
CA ASP A 278 -59.93 50.36 14.22
C ASP A 278 -60.70 49.02 14.15
N PRO A 279 -61.08 48.43 15.31
CA PRO A 279 -61.73 47.12 15.36
C PRO A 279 -63.14 47.11 14.73
N ARG A 280 -63.88 48.22 14.79
CA ARG A 280 -65.24 48.27 14.21
C ARG A 280 -65.17 48.25 12.69
N ARG A 281 -64.24 49.02 12.13
CA ARG A 281 -64.00 49.06 10.68
C ARG A 281 -63.41 47.75 10.17
N ALA A 282 -62.51 47.12 10.93
CA ALA A 282 -62.00 45.79 10.64
C ALA A 282 -63.14 44.74 10.59
N GLN A 283 -64.03 44.71 11.59
CA GLN A 283 -65.19 43.80 11.60
C GLN A 283 -66.15 44.03 10.43
N GLN A 284 -66.36 45.28 10.01
CA GLN A 284 -67.18 45.59 8.84
C GLN A 284 -66.58 44.98 7.57
N LEU A 285 -65.26 45.09 7.39
CA LEU A 285 -64.53 44.49 6.27
C LEU A 285 -64.62 42.95 6.28
N LEU A 286 -64.52 42.31 7.45
CA LEU A 286 -64.71 40.86 7.58
C LEU A 286 -66.13 40.41 7.17
N ARG A 287 -67.18 41.16 7.56
CA ARG A 287 -68.57 40.89 7.12
C ARG A 287 -68.71 41.02 5.61
N GLN A 288 -68.11 42.05 5.05
CA GLN A 288 -68.11 42.30 3.61
C GLN A 288 -67.40 41.19 2.84
N ALA A 289 -66.28 40.67 3.34
CA ALA A 289 -65.59 39.53 2.75
C ALA A 289 -66.42 38.24 2.84
N SER A 290 -66.99 37.95 4.02
CA SER A 290 -67.91 36.82 4.24
C SER A 290 -69.09 36.83 3.26
N HIS A 291 -69.69 38.00 3.02
CA HIS A 291 -70.79 38.12 2.07
C HIS A 291 -70.36 37.78 0.64
N LEU A 292 -69.18 38.24 0.20
CA LEU A 292 -68.63 37.91 -1.11
C LEU A 292 -68.39 36.41 -1.27
N LEU A 293 -67.80 35.75 -0.27
CA LEU A 293 -67.54 34.31 -0.31
C LEU A 293 -68.84 33.50 -0.40
N LYS A 294 -69.85 33.86 0.40
CA LYS A 294 -71.17 33.22 0.35
C LYS A 294 -71.85 33.39 -1.01
N GLN A 295 -71.73 34.57 -1.62
CA GLN A 295 -72.25 34.80 -2.98
C GLN A 295 -71.50 33.97 -4.02
N ALA A 296 -70.17 33.91 -3.93
CA ALA A 296 -69.32 33.14 -4.82
C ALA A 296 -69.64 31.63 -4.74
N ALA A 297 -69.79 31.08 -3.53
CA ALA A 297 -70.17 29.68 -3.31
C ALA A 297 -71.53 29.35 -3.95
N LYS A 298 -72.56 30.18 -3.71
CA LYS A 298 -73.88 30.01 -4.36
C LYS A 298 -73.79 30.06 -5.89
N LYS A 299 -72.91 30.90 -6.42
CA LYS A 299 -72.69 31.02 -7.86
C LYS A 299 -72.03 29.77 -8.44
N ALA A 300 -71.08 29.14 -7.74
CA ALA A 300 -70.50 27.86 -8.13
C ALA A 300 -71.57 26.76 -8.29
N LEU A 301 -72.47 26.61 -7.31
CA LEU A 301 -73.59 25.67 -7.40
C LEU A 301 -74.56 25.97 -8.54
N LYS A 302 -74.85 27.25 -8.79
CA LYS A 302 -75.72 27.65 -9.91
C LYS A 302 -75.10 27.24 -11.24
N LEU A 303 -73.80 27.49 -11.42
CA LEU A 303 -73.06 27.09 -12.63
C LEU A 303 -73.01 25.57 -12.82
N ALA A 304 -72.96 24.80 -11.73
CA ALA A 304 -73.08 23.35 -11.75
C ALA A 304 -74.46 22.90 -12.30
N LYS A 305 -75.55 23.49 -11.77
CA LYS A 305 -76.92 23.17 -12.20
C LYS A 305 -77.18 23.53 -13.66
N THR A 306 -76.55 24.59 -14.16
CA THR A 306 -76.64 24.99 -15.56
C THR A 306 -75.63 24.25 -16.46
N ARG A 307 -74.90 23.25 -15.95
CA ARG A 307 -73.86 22.48 -16.68
C ARG A 307 -72.71 23.30 -17.27
N HIS A 308 -72.45 24.49 -16.72
CA HIS A 308 -71.32 25.34 -17.13
C HIS A 308 -70.05 25.07 -16.30
N LEU A 309 -70.15 24.15 -15.33
CA LEU A 309 -69.06 23.73 -14.46
C LEU A 309 -69.21 22.24 -14.17
N SER A 310 -68.11 21.49 -14.17
CA SER A 310 -68.16 20.07 -13.82
C SER A 310 -68.66 19.91 -12.37
N PRO A 311 -69.40 18.83 -12.05
CA PRO A 311 -69.85 18.58 -10.68
C PRO A 311 -68.69 18.55 -9.67
N VAL A 312 -67.54 18.01 -10.09
CA VAL A 312 -66.31 17.94 -9.29
C VAL A 312 -65.76 19.34 -9.01
N CYS A 313 -65.63 20.18 -10.04
CA CYS A 313 -65.14 21.54 -9.85
C CYS A 313 -66.12 22.42 -9.06
N ALA A 314 -67.42 22.29 -9.34
CA ALA A 314 -68.45 23.01 -8.59
C ALA A 314 -68.46 22.62 -7.11
N GLY A 315 -68.26 21.33 -6.81
CA GLY A 315 -68.12 20.82 -5.44
C GLY A 315 -66.91 21.41 -4.75
N ALA A 316 -65.74 21.39 -5.40
CA ALA A 316 -64.50 21.95 -4.86
C ALA A 316 -64.61 23.45 -4.57
N LEU A 317 -65.14 24.25 -5.51
CA LEU A 317 -65.35 25.69 -5.31
C LEU A 317 -66.40 25.96 -4.23
N TYR A 318 -67.51 25.23 -4.21
CA TYR A 318 -68.56 25.44 -3.23
C TYR A 318 -68.08 25.11 -1.81
N GLY A 319 -67.43 23.96 -1.62
CA GLY A 319 -66.93 23.50 -0.33
C GLY A 319 -65.94 24.48 0.29
N ASN A 320 -64.83 24.75 -0.42
CA ASN A 320 -63.77 25.63 0.07
C ASN A 320 -64.25 27.06 0.35
N LEU A 321 -65.10 27.64 -0.51
CA LEU A 321 -65.61 29.00 -0.30
C LEU A 321 -66.61 29.08 0.86
N LEU A 322 -67.38 28.03 1.09
CA LEU A 322 -68.30 27.96 2.22
C LEU A 322 -67.54 27.78 3.54
N GLU A 323 -66.50 26.95 3.53
CA GLU A 323 -65.60 26.72 4.66
C GLU A 323 -64.84 28.01 5.02
N ALA A 324 -64.24 28.69 4.04
CA ALA A 324 -63.59 29.99 4.23
C ALA A 324 -64.57 31.03 4.83
N ASN A 325 -65.83 31.02 4.39
CA ASN A 325 -66.87 31.87 4.96
C ASN A 325 -67.23 31.49 6.41
N SER A 326 -67.21 30.19 6.75
CA SER A 326 -67.43 29.71 8.11
C SER A 326 -66.33 30.19 9.06
N HIS A 327 -65.06 30.06 8.65
CA HIS A 327 -63.90 30.55 9.41
C HIS A 327 -63.94 32.07 9.63
N LEU A 328 -64.33 32.85 8.62
CA LEU A 328 -64.58 34.29 8.80
C LEU A 328 -65.72 34.59 9.79
N GLY A 329 -66.71 33.72 9.85
CA GLY A 329 -67.80 33.80 10.83
C GLY A 329 -67.28 33.64 12.26
N GLN A 330 -66.40 32.67 12.49
CA GLN A 330 -65.77 32.41 13.79
C GLN A 330 -64.88 33.58 14.22
N LEU A 331 -64.02 34.09 13.33
CA LEU A 331 -63.15 35.24 13.59
C LEU A 331 -63.90 36.53 13.97
N ARG A 332 -65.14 36.67 13.49
CA ARG A 332 -65.97 37.83 13.82
C ARG A 332 -66.59 37.75 15.22
N ASN A 333 -66.64 36.54 15.79
CA ASN A 333 -67.28 36.26 17.06
C ASN A 333 -66.27 36.11 18.22
N THR A 334 -64.98 36.01 17.92
CA THR A 334 -63.89 36.19 18.89
C THR A 334 -63.68 37.68 19.17
N PRO A 335 -63.64 38.11 20.45
CA PRO A 335 -63.55 39.51 20.85
C PRO A 335 -62.22 40.18 20.48
#